data_AF-A0A951KLW0-F1
#
_entry.id   AF-A0A951KLW0-F1
#
_cell.length_a   1.000
_cell.length_b   1.000
_cell.length_c   1.000
_cell.angle_alpha   90.00
_cell.angle_beta   90.00
_cell.angle_gamma   90.00
#
_symmetry.space_group_name_H-M   'P 1'
#
loop_
_entity.id
_entity.type
_entity.pdbx_description
1 polymer ?
#
loop_
_entity_poly.entity_id
_entity_poly.type
_entity_poly.pdbx_seq_one_letter_code
_entity_poly.pdbx_strand_id
1 'polypeptide(L)'
;LSGDDNPIVSGLMQGLQQRWAEILALPSDQRQVSYTSAELRPKVEAAFGEAKAGWSLAHYHSPDVMIAAADGAAIERGDFLGVMGELHVAENTIGAAAFLTQYPYPEDLFQALVQDLPGPRLMPVTPRNWHQLTARTRSALVSPWDYRLIFSKDASGVQKGRALPIGSLVIEPDGDSLTIRTRDSKIQFDIVEALGSLLSKLVANSFRMMRPEQHTPRITIDRLVVARETWRFAANEIPFSASKHDAESFLSAQRWAQQHGMPRFVFFKSPIEVKPSYLDFASPIYVDMFAKAVRRVIDQGLPEATISVSEMLPAPDQVWLADAEGRQYASEIRIVGLDLSNYASS
;
A
#
# COMPACT_ATOMS: atom_id res chain seq x y z
N LEU A 1 2.27 -2.60 -16.00
CA LEU A 1 1.35 -1.48 -15.67
C LEU A 1 1.58 -1.17 -14.19
N SER A 2 2.67 -0.49 -13.84
CA SER A 2 2.72 0.19 -12.53
C SER A 2 1.81 1.41 -12.63
N GLY A 3 0.91 1.58 -11.66
CA GLY A 3 -0.07 2.67 -11.66
C GLY A 3 0.54 4.06 -11.55
N ASP A 4 1.77 4.18 -11.06
CA ASP A 4 2.40 5.46 -10.72
C ASP A 4 2.62 6.39 -11.93
N ASP A 5 2.76 5.85 -13.15
CA ASP A 5 2.93 6.62 -14.39
C ASP A 5 1.65 6.67 -15.26
N ASN A 6 0.53 6.13 -14.77
CA ASN A 6 -0.73 6.14 -15.52
C ASN A 6 -1.47 7.47 -15.28
N PRO A 7 -1.72 8.30 -16.31
CA PRO A 7 -2.32 9.62 -16.14
C PRO A 7 -3.72 9.58 -15.51
N ILE A 8 -4.49 8.50 -15.73
CA ILE A 8 -5.81 8.31 -15.13
C ILE A 8 -5.67 8.08 -13.62
N VAL A 9 -4.77 7.18 -13.22
CA VAL A 9 -4.50 6.88 -11.80
C VAL A 9 -3.95 8.12 -11.10
N SER A 10 -3.04 8.85 -11.73
CA SER A 10 -2.49 10.10 -11.19
C SER A 10 -3.55 11.17 -10.97
N GLY A 11 -4.49 11.35 -11.92
CA GLY A 11 -5.61 12.27 -11.76
C GLY A 11 -6.55 11.88 -10.62
N LEU A 12 -6.87 10.58 -10.47
CA LEU A 12 -7.68 10.07 -9.36
C LEU A 12 -6.98 10.27 -8.01
N MET A 13 -5.68 10.00 -7.95
CA MET A 13 -4.86 10.20 -6.75
C MET A 13 -4.82 11.68 -6.34
N GLN A 14 -4.65 12.60 -7.29
CA GLN A 14 -4.67 14.05 -7.00
C GLN A 14 -6.01 14.51 -6.42
N GLY A 15 -7.13 13.98 -6.93
CA GLY A 15 -8.46 14.24 -6.41
C GLY A 15 -8.69 13.65 -5.01
N LEU A 16 -8.21 12.42 -4.77
CA LEU A 16 -8.22 11.78 -3.45
C LEU A 16 -7.46 12.64 -2.42
N GLN A 17 -6.24 13.05 -2.77
CA GLN A 17 -5.39 13.87 -1.90
C GLN A 17 -5.98 15.26 -1.64
N GLN A 18 -6.63 15.86 -2.64
CA GLN A 18 -7.31 17.15 -2.46
C GLN A 18 -8.43 17.06 -1.41
N ARG A 19 -9.29 16.05 -1.51
CA ARG A 19 -10.38 15.82 -0.55
C ARG A 19 -9.83 15.59 0.86
N TRP A 20 -8.79 14.77 0.99
CA TRP A 20 -8.18 14.52 2.31
C TRP A 20 -7.50 15.76 2.90
N ALA A 21 -6.85 16.58 2.07
CA ALA A 21 -6.30 17.85 2.52
C ALA A 21 -7.38 18.79 3.09
N GLU A 22 -8.56 18.84 2.44
CA GLU A 22 -9.71 19.63 2.92
C GLU A 22 -10.35 19.04 4.19
N ILE A 23 -10.51 17.72 4.26
CA ILE A 23 -11.09 17.03 5.43
C ILE A 23 -10.24 17.24 6.69
N LEU A 24 -8.93 17.04 6.56
CA LEU A 24 -7.99 17.12 7.68
C LEU A 24 -7.65 18.57 8.02
N ALA A 25 -7.53 19.45 7.01
CA ALA A 25 -7.15 20.85 7.18
C ALA A 25 -5.90 21.00 8.08
N LEU A 26 -4.81 20.35 7.68
CA LEU A 26 -3.62 20.21 8.51
C LEU A 26 -3.01 21.57 8.88
N PRO A 27 -2.68 21.81 10.16
CA PRO A 27 -1.92 22.97 10.59
C PRO A 27 -0.48 22.88 10.10
N SER A 28 0.10 24.02 9.72
CA SER A 28 1.43 24.09 9.10
C SER A 28 2.62 23.97 10.07
N ASP A 29 2.38 24.08 11.38
CA ASP A 29 3.41 24.18 12.42
C ASP A 29 3.40 23.01 13.42
N GLN A 30 2.48 22.05 13.26
CA GLN A 30 2.41 20.90 14.15
C GLN A 30 3.20 19.72 13.60
N ARG A 31 3.83 18.98 14.52
CA ARG A 31 4.53 17.72 14.22
C ARG A 31 3.64 16.50 14.26
N GLN A 32 2.59 16.57 15.07
CA GLN A 32 1.65 15.49 15.27
C GLN A 32 0.25 16.07 15.40
N VAL A 33 -0.69 15.45 14.71
CA VAL A 33 -2.11 15.77 14.76
C VAL A 33 -2.90 14.51 15.02
N SER A 34 -3.94 14.62 15.84
CA SER A 34 -4.82 13.51 16.18
C SER A 34 -6.25 13.91 15.90
N TYR A 35 -6.95 12.98 15.28
CA TYR A 35 -8.35 13.09 14.96
C TYR A 35 -9.11 11.89 15.52
N THR A 36 -10.43 11.99 15.62
CA THR A 36 -11.31 10.84 15.86
C THR A 36 -12.03 10.43 14.59
N SER A 37 -12.34 9.14 14.41
CA SER A 37 -13.19 8.73 13.29
C SER A 37 -14.58 9.38 13.36
N ALA A 38 -15.10 9.60 14.58
CA ALA A 38 -16.38 10.24 14.81
C ALA A 38 -16.44 11.69 14.28
N GLU A 39 -15.39 12.48 14.49
CA GLU A 39 -15.37 13.87 13.99
C GLU A 39 -15.11 13.98 12.49
N LEU A 40 -14.34 13.04 11.92
CA LEU A 40 -14.01 13.05 10.49
C LEU A 40 -15.13 12.47 9.64
N ARG A 41 -15.93 11.53 10.18
CA ARG A 41 -17.02 10.85 9.49
C ARG A 41 -17.93 11.78 8.67
N PRO A 42 -18.56 12.82 9.23
CA PRO A 42 -19.45 13.67 8.44
C PRO A 42 -18.73 14.41 7.29
N LYS A 43 -17.45 14.75 7.47
CA LYS A 43 -16.64 15.39 6.41
C LYS A 43 -16.29 14.41 5.31
N VAL A 44 -15.94 13.18 5.67
CA VAL A 44 -15.66 12.09 4.73
C VAL A 44 -16.92 11.76 3.93
N GLU A 45 -18.06 11.61 4.59
CA GLU A 45 -19.35 11.35 3.95
C GLU A 45 -19.74 12.48 3.00
N ALA A 46 -19.54 13.75 3.37
CA ALA A 46 -19.79 14.88 2.50
C ALA A 46 -18.84 14.95 1.28
N ALA A 47 -17.56 14.62 1.46
CA ALA A 47 -16.55 14.73 0.41
C ALA A 47 -16.55 13.56 -0.59
N PHE A 48 -16.90 12.35 -0.13
CA PHE A 48 -16.88 11.14 -0.95
C PHE A 48 -18.29 10.64 -1.31
N GLY A 49 -19.34 11.09 -0.64
CA GLY A 49 -20.72 10.69 -0.89
C GLY A 49 -20.96 9.19 -0.67
N GLU A 50 -22.01 8.65 -1.31
CA GLU A 50 -22.29 7.22 -1.37
C GLU A 50 -21.50 6.54 -2.51
N ALA A 51 -20.19 6.75 -2.55
CA ALA A 51 -19.35 6.08 -3.54
C ALA A 51 -19.46 4.55 -3.37
N LYS A 52 -19.90 3.86 -4.42
CA LYS A 52 -19.97 2.39 -4.44
C LYS A 52 -18.75 1.83 -5.14
N ALA A 53 -18.32 0.65 -4.72
CA ALA A 53 -17.32 -0.13 -5.42
C ALA A 53 -17.76 -0.37 -6.87
N GLY A 54 -16.86 -0.08 -7.82
CA GLY A 54 -17.16 -0.22 -9.25
C GLY A 54 -17.03 -1.64 -9.79
N TRP A 55 -16.43 -2.55 -9.02
CA TRP A 55 -16.29 -3.99 -9.31
C TRP A 55 -16.09 -4.76 -8.01
N SER A 56 -16.32 -6.07 -8.05
CA SER A 56 -16.32 -6.95 -6.88
C SER A 56 -15.06 -6.89 -6.02
N LEU A 57 -13.87 -6.91 -6.63
CA LEU A 57 -12.62 -6.84 -5.88
C LEU A 57 -12.39 -5.48 -5.20
N ALA A 58 -13.04 -4.39 -5.66
CA ALA A 58 -12.89 -3.05 -5.08
C ALA A 58 -13.40 -2.93 -3.64
N HIS A 59 -14.18 -3.91 -3.16
CA HIS A 59 -14.61 -4.00 -1.77
C HIS A 59 -13.47 -4.38 -0.81
N TYR A 60 -12.38 -4.98 -1.30
CA TYR A 60 -11.27 -5.38 -0.44
C TYR A 60 -10.30 -4.23 -0.20
N HIS A 61 -10.02 -3.97 1.06
CA HIS A 61 -9.03 -3.01 1.55
C HIS A 61 -8.06 -3.74 2.47
N SER A 62 -6.80 -3.86 2.05
CA SER A 62 -5.79 -4.64 2.78
C SER A 62 -4.71 -3.73 3.36
N PRO A 63 -4.89 -3.18 4.58
CA PRO A 63 -3.86 -2.41 5.26
C PRO A 63 -2.80 -3.34 5.87
N ASP A 64 -1.56 -2.88 5.77
CA ASP A 64 -0.43 -3.44 6.50
C ASP A 64 -0.26 -2.67 7.82
N VAL A 65 -0.39 -3.34 8.96
CA VAL A 65 -0.44 -2.68 10.26
C VAL A 65 0.61 -3.23 11.20
N MET A 66 1.52 -2.38 11.65
CA MET A 66 2.37 -2.68 12.81
C MET A 66 1.68 -2.21 14.10
N ILE A 67 2.01 -2.81 15.23
CA ILE A 67 1.57 -2.33 16.55
C ILE A 67 2.76 -1.66 17.24
N ALA A 68 2.60 -0.42 17.68
CA ALA A 68 3.53 0.27 18.55
C ALA A 68 3.04 0.19 19.99
N ALA A 69 3.73 -0.60 20.81
CA ALA A 69 3.46 -0.78 22.24
C ALA A 69 4.72 -1.28 22.95
N ALA A 70 4.84 -1.04 24.25
CA ALA A 70 6.01 -1.49 25.02
C ALA A 70 6.11 -3.02 25.08
N ASP A 71 4.98 -3.69 25.29
CA ASP A 71 4.86 -5.14 25.44
C ASP A 71 3.40 -5.60 25.22
N GLY A 72 3.15 -6.90 25.35
CA GLY A 72 1.79 -7.47 25.25
C GLY A 72 0.84 -6.96 26.33
N ALA A 73 1.31 -6.71 27.56
CA ALA A 73 0.47 -6.21 28.64
C ALA A 73 -0.02 -4.77 28.38
N ALA A 74 0.79 -3.95 27.70
CA ALA A 74 0.38 -2.64 27.21
C ALA A 74 -0.76 -2.76 26.20
N ILE A 75 -0.68 -3.71 25.26
CA ILE A 75 -1.75 -3.97 24.30
C ILE A 75 -3.05 -4.36 25.01
N GLU A 76 -2.99 -5.26 25.99
CA GLU A 76 -4.16 -5.72 26.76
C GLU A 76 -4.86 -4.58 27.52
N ARG A 77 -4.10 -3.60 28.02
CA ARG A 77 -4.65 -2.39 28.66
C ARG A 77 -5.17 -1.35 27.67
N GLY A 78 -4.95 -1.56 26.37
CA GLY A 78 -5.24 -0.59 25.33
C GLY A 78 -4.19 0.51 25.21
N ASP A 79 -2.98 0.33 25.72
CA ASP A 79 -1.87 1.28 25.63
C ASP A 79 -1.03 1.03 24.37
N PHE A 80 -1.63 1.20 23.19
CA PHE A 80 -0.96 0.97 21.91
C PHE A 80 -1.43 1.95 20.81
N LEU A 81 -0.64 2.01 19.75
CA LEU A 81 -1.01 2.57 18.45
C LEU A 81 -0.93 1.49 17.37
N GLY A 82 -1.92 1.46 16.49
CA GLY A 82 -1.77 0.82 15.18
C GLY A 82 -0.99 1.77 14.26
N VAL A 83 -0.09 1.24 13.44
CA VAL A 83 0.72 2.04 12.52
C VAL A 83 0.59 1.46 11.12
N MET A 84 -0.15 2.17 10.27
CA MET A 84 -0.36 1.76 8.88
C MET A 84 0.93 1.97 8.07
N GLY A 85 1.42 0.92 7.44
CA GLY A 85 2.54 0.95 6.51
C GLY A 85 2.09 1.34 5.11
N GLU A 86 1.32 0.44 4.50
CA GLU A 86 0.73 0.58 3.18
C GLU A 86 -0.75 0.19 3.24
N LEU A 87 -1.55 0.68 2.28
CA LEU A 87 -2.93 0.24 2.07
C LEU A 87 -3.07 -0.23 0.63
N HIS A 88 -3.32 -1.53 0.47
CA HIS A 88 -3.62 -2.10 -0.84
C HIS A 88 -5.13 -2.08 -1.07
N VAL A 89 -5.58 -1.32 -2.06
CA VAL A 89 -7.01 -1.18 -2.39
C VAL A 89 -7.41 -2.11 -3.52
N ALA A 90 -8.67 -2.54 -3.53
CA ALA A 90 -9.21 -3.46 -4.51
C ALA A 90 -8.51 -4.83 -4.58
N GLU A 91 -7.87 -5.26 -3.48
CA GLU A 91 -7.09 -6.50 -3.46
C GLU A 91 -7.21 -7.19 -2.11
N ASN A 92 -7.46 -8.51 -2.15
CA ASN A 92 -7.31 -9.39 -1.00
C ASN A 92 -5.87 -9.93 -1.01
N THR A 93 -5.00 -9.33 -0.19
CA THR A 93 -3.56 -9.64 -0.19
C THR A 93 -3.23 -11.01 0.41
N ILE A 94 -4.08 -11.53 1.30
CA ILE A 94 -3.99 -12.90 1.83
C ILE A 94 -4.17 -13.94 0.71
N GLY A 95 -4.84 -13.55 -0.38
CA GLY A 95 -5.01 -14.41 -1.55
C GLY A 95 -3.72 -14.72 -2.33
N ALA A 96 -2.59 -14.10 -2.00
CA ALA A 96 -1.29 -14.39 -2.60
C ALA A 96 -0.77 -15.78 -2.18
N ALA A 97 -0.09 -16.47 -3.11
CA ALA A 97 0.45 -17.81 -2.87
C ALA A 97 1.31 -17.89 -1.61
N ALA A 98 2.12 -16.86 -1.32
CA ALA A 98 2.98 -16.82 -0.14
C ALA A 98 2.21 -17.01 1.17
N PHE A 99 0.99 -16.46 1.29
CA PHE A 99 0.19 -16.59 2.51
C PHE A 99 -0.64 -17.87 2.46
N LEU A 100 -1.34 -18.12 1.35
CA LEU A 100 -2.22 -19.27 1.21
C LEU A 100 -1.51 -20.60 1.43
N THR A 101 -0.30 -20.79 0.89
CA THR A 101 0.41 -22.08 1.02
C THR A 101 0.98 -22.34 2.41
N GLN A 102 1.05 -21.31 3.26
CA GLN A 102 1.54 -21.40 4.63
C GLN A 102 0.40 -21.45 5.64
N TYR A 103 -0.83 -21.14 5.23
CA TYR A 103 -1.99 -21.14 6.10
C TYR A 103 -2.41 -22.58 6.43
N PRO A 104 -2.55 -22.96 7.72
CA PRO A 104 -2.88 -24.34 8.10
C PRO A 104 -4.26 -24.83 7.62
N TYR A 105 -5.18 -23.90 7.36
CA TYR A 105 -6.58 -24.19 7.01
C TYR A 105 -7.00 -23.48 5.72
N PRO A 106 -6.37 -23.78 4.55
CA PRO A 106 -6.60 -23.04 3.32
C PRO A 106 -8.06 -23.04 2.85
N GLU A 107 -8.82 -24.10 3.17
CA GLU A 107 -10.25 -24.20 2.86
C GLU A 107 -11.08 -23.07 3.51
N ASP A 108 -10.70 -22.60 4.70
CA ASP A 108 -11.40 -21.50 5.38
C ASP A 108 -11.29 -20.20 4.56
N LEU A 109 -10.14 -19.98 3.92
CA LEU A 109 -9.93 -18.81 3.05
C LEU A 109 -10.77 -18.91 1.77
N PHE A 110 -10.94 -20.12 1.21
CA PHE A 110 -11.81 -20.32 0.05
C PHE A 110 -13.29 -20.14 0.42
N GLN A 111 -13.71 -20.60 1.60
CA GLN A 111 -15.06 -20.39 2.11
C GLN A 111 -15.34 -18.91 2.34
N ALA A 112 -14.42 -18.18 2.99
CA ALA A 112 -14.51 -16.74 3.17
C ALA A 112 -14.62 -16.01 1.81
N LEU A 113 -13.78 -16.37 0.83
CA LEU A 113 -13.87 -15.79 -0.51
C LEU A 113 -15.24 -16.00 -1.16
N VAL A 114 -15.84 -17.19 -1.03
CA VAL A 114 -17.17 -17.48 -1.61
C VAL A 114 -18.28 -16.72 -0.89
N GLN A 115 -18.14 -16.48 0.42
CA GLN A 115 -19.06 -15.64 1.18
C GLN A 115 -18.94 -14.18 0.77
N ASP A 116 -17.69 -13.70 0.65
CA ASP A 116 -17.35 -12.32 0.30
C ASP A 116 -17.61 -11.99 -1.17
N LEU A 117 -17.66 -12.98 -2.07
CA LEU A 117 -17.86 -12.85 -3.52
C LEU A 117 -18.52 -14.14 -4.10
N PRO A 118 -19.86 -14.31 -4.02
CA PRO A 118 -20.55 -15.55 -4.37
C PRO A 118 -20.69 -15.78 -5.88
N GLY A 119 -20.52 -14.73 -6.70
CA GLY A 119 -20.60 -14.81 -8.16
C GLY A 119 -19.32 -15.35 -8.79
N PRO A 120 -19.40 -16.02 -9.95
CA PRO A 120 -18.22 -16.40 -10.70
C PRO A 120 -17.51 -15.15 -11.23
N ARG A 121 -16.17 -15.10 -11.11
CA ARG A 121 -15.36 -13.98 -11.63
C ARG A 121 -14.57 -14.39 -12.86
N LEU A 122 -14.12 -13.41 -13.64
CA LEU A 122 -13.17 -13.64 -14.72
C LEU A 122 -11.74 -13.28 -14.28
N MET A 123 -10.94 -14.31 -14.00
CA MET A 123 -9.59 -14.14 -13.44
C MET A 123 -8.51 -14.43 -14.50
N PRO A 124 -7.58 -13.49 -14.80
CA PRO A 124 -6.54 -13.67 -15.80
C PRO A 124 -5.57 -14.77 -15.38
N VAL A 125 -5.26 -15.67 -16.32
CA VAL A 125 -4.08 -16.53 -16.17
C VAL A 125 -2.84 -15.69 -16.41
N THR A 126 -2.00 -15.59 -15.39
CA THR A 126 -0.78 -14.79 -15.45
C THR A 126 0.27 -15.48 -16.33
N PRO A 127 0.80 -14.80 -17.36
CA PRO A 127 1.91 -15.28 -18.19
C PRO A 127 3.21 -15.43 -17.39
N ARG A 128 4.09 -16.35 -17.80
CA ARG A 128 5.34 -16.64 -17.07
C ARG A 128 6.35 -15.48 -17.09
N ASN A 129 6.32 -14.64 -18.12
CA ASN A 129 7.25 -13.52 -18.33
C ASN A 129 6.73 -12.18 -17.77
N TRP A 130 5.67 -12.17 -16.96
CA TRP A 130 5.11 -10.93 -16.45
C TRP A 130 6.00 -10.34 -15.35
N HIS A 131 6.72 -9.25 -15.66
CA HIS A 131 7.82 -8.67 -14.89
C HIS A 131 7.55 -8.32 -13.40
N GLN A 132 6.29 -8.23 -12.98
CA GLN A 132 5.90 -7.86 -11.60
C GLN A 132 5.35 -9.04 -10.79
N LEU A 133 5.21 -10.23 -11.38
CA LEU A 133 4.61 -11.39 -10.72
C LEU A 133 5.67 -12.42 -10.41
N THR A 134 5.76 -12.77 -9.13
CA THR A 134 6.64 -13.84 -8.63
C THR A 134 5.80 -15.07 -8.30
N ALA A 135 6.43 -16.23 -8.15
CA ALA A 135 5.75 -17.43 -7.67
C ALA A 135 5.06 -17.22 -6.30
N ARG A 136 5.54 -16.25 -5.51
CA ARG A 136 5.03 -15.87 -4.19
C ARG A 136 3.84 -14.91 -4.25
N THR A 137 3.87 -13.96 -5.18
CA THR A 137 2.87 -12.88 -5.28
C THR A 137 1.75 -13.18 -6.27
N ARG A 138 1.79 -14.33 -6.96
CA ARG A 138 0.67 -14.77 -7.79
C ARG A 138 -0.59 -14.97 -6.92
N SER A 139 -1.75 -14.55 -7.43
CA SER A 139 -3.03 -14.89 -6.84
C SER A 139 -3.22 -16.41 -6.88
N ALA A 140 -3.43 -17.00 -5.71
CA ALA A 140 -3.65 -18.43 -5.52
C ALA A 140 -5.04 -18.74 -4.97
N LEU A 141 -5.67 -17.76 -4.30
CA LEU A 141 -7.05 -17.84 -3.82
C LEU A 141 -8.03 -17.54 -4.97
N VAL A 142 -8.21 -18.55 -5.83
CA VAL A 142 -9.11 -18.51 -6.99
C VAL A 142 -10.20 -19.55 -6.78
N SER A 143 -11.45 -19.11 -6.79
CA SER A 143 -12.61 -19.96 -6.54
C SER A 143 -12.77 -21.01 -7.65
N PRO A 144 -13.22 -22.25 -7.35
CA PRO A 144 -13.58 -23.24 -8.36
C PRO A 144 -14.69 -22.78 -9.33
N TRP A 145 -15.45 -21.75 -8.94
CA TRP A 145 -16.51 -21.14 -9.75
C TRP A 145 -15.99 -20.09 -10.73
N ASP A 146 -14.77 -19.58 -10.50
CA ASP A 146 -14.17 -18.55 -11.35
C ASP A 146 -13.80 -19.11 -12.74
N TYR A 147 -14.05 -18.28 -13.75
CA TYR A 147 -13.51 -18.49 -15.08
C TYR A 147 -12.11 -17.91 -15.18
N ARG A 148 -11.30 -18.50 -16.06
CA ARG A 148 -9.89 -18.16 -16.23
C ARG A 148 -9.66 -17.63 -17.63
N LEU A 149 -9.36 -16.34 -17.73
CA LEU A 149 -9.07 -15.69 -19.01
C LEU A 149 -7.69 -16.13 -19.52
N ILE A 150 -7.68 -16.83 -20.66
CA ILE A 150 -6.48 -17.28 -21.37
C ILE A 150 -6.18 -16.30 -22.49
N PHE A 151 -5.10 -15.53 -22.35
CA PHE A 151 -4.70 -14.52 -23.34
C PHE A 151 -3.23 -14.60 -23.74
N SER A 152 -2.44 -15.48 -23.10
CA SER A 152 -1.05 -15.75 -23.50
C SER A 152 -0.90 -17.12 -24.15
N LYS A 153 0.26 -17.34 -24.77
CA LYS A 153 0.64 -18.61 -25.39
C LYS A 153 1.15 -19.65 -24.39
N ASP A 154 1.23 -19.29 -23.11
CA ASP A 154 1.75 -20.18 -22.08
C ASP A 154 0.76 -21.32 -21.79
N ALA A 155 1.28 -22.53 -21.62
CA ALA A 155 0.48 -23.64 -21.13
C ALA A 155 -0.04 -23.32 -19.72
N SER A 156 -1.36 -23.44 -19.55
CA SER A 156 -2.03 -23.29 -18.27
C SER A 156 -2.68 -24.61 -17.85
N GLY A 157 -2.58 -24.98 -16.58
CA GLY A 157 -3.22 -26.18 -16.01
C GLY A 157 -4.71 -25.97 -15.70
N VAL A 158 -5.37 -25.03 -16.37
CA VAL A 158 -6.77 -24.67 -16.10
C VAL A 158 -7.70 -25.75 -16.66
N GLN A 159 -8.72 -26.11 -15.87
CA GLN A 159 -9.76 -27.05 -16.30
C GLN A 159 -10.53 -26.52 -17.52
N LYS A 160 -10.78 -27.38 -18.52
CA LYS A 160 -11.39 -26.98 -19.80
C LYS A 160 -12.72 -26.22 -19.66
N GLY A 161 -13.58 -26.60 -18.72
CA GLY A 161 -14.87 -25.95 -18.48
C GLY A 161 -14.80 -24.56 -17.83
N ARG A 162 -13.61 -24.16 -17.33
CA ARG A 162 -13.37 -22.85 -16.71
C ARG A 162 -12.42 -21.98 -17.54
N ALA A 163 -11.75 -22.54 -18.53
CA ALA A 163 -10.84 -21.80 -19.40
C ALA A 163 -11.63 -21.00 -20.45
N LEU A 164 -11.46 -19.68 -20.46
CA LEU A 164 -12.03 -18.78 -21.47
C LEU A 164 -10.90 -18.17 -22.31
N PRO A 165 -10.63 -18.68 -23.52
CA PRO A 165 -9.71 -18.05 -24.45
C PRO A 165 -10.21 -16.67 -24.85
N ILE A 166 -9.33 -15.67 -24.85
CA ILE A 166 -9.71 -14.29 -25.19
C ILE A 166 -10.39 -14.18 -26.57
N GLY A 167 -9.99 -14.98 -27.55
CA GLY A 167 -10.62 -15.01 -28.90
C GLY A 167 -12.04 -15.59 -28.95
N SER A 168 -12.47 -16.27 -27.89
CA SER A 168 -13.84 -16.79 -27.75
C SER A 168 -14.83 -15.74 -27.23
N LEU A 169 -14.32 -14.57 -26.81
CA LEU A 169 -15.09 -13.48 -26.24
C LEU A 169 -15.36 -12.40 -27.28
N VAL A 170 -16.53 -11.77 -27.17
CA VAL A 170 -16.93 -10.57 -27.91
C VAL A 170 -17.41 -9.52 -26.91
N ILE A 171 -17.21 -8.25 -27.25
CA ILE A 171 -17.71 -7.12 -26.47
C ILE A 171 -18.88 -6.52 -27.24
N GLU A 172 -19.99 -6.30 -26.56
CA GLU A 172 -21.20 -5.72 -27.14
C GLU A 172 -21.75 -4.60 -26.26
N PRO A 173 -22.36 -3.56 -26.87
CA PRO A 173 -23.13 -2.57 -26.12
C PRO A 173 -24.32 -3.20 -25.39
N ASP A 174 -24.55 -2.78 -24.15
CA ASP A 174 -25.73 -3.11 -23.36
C ASP A 174 -26.23 -1.84 -22.64
N GLY A 175 -27.18 -1.14 -23.28
CA GLY A 175 -27.59 0.21 -22.87
C GLY A 175 -26.42 1.19 -22.86
N ASP A 176 -26.18 1.82 -21.71
CA ASP A 176 -25.05 2.74 -21.47
C ASP A 176 -23.76 2.02 -21.01
N SER A 177 -23.78 0.68 -20.98
CA SER A 177 -22.67 -0.17 -20.53
C SER A 177 -22.12 -1.05 -21.66
N LEU A 178 -21.06 -1.80 -21.36
CA LEU A 178 -20.55 -2.83 -22.26
C LEU A 178 -20.56 -4.16 -21.52
N THR A 179 -20.92 -5.22 -22.24
CA THR A 179 -20.81 -6.58 -21.74
C THR A 179 -19.75 -7.34 -22.51
N ILE A 180 -19.09 -8.28 -21.84
CA ILE A 180 -18.24 -9.27 -22.48
C ILE A 180 -18.92 -10.62 -22.38
N ARG A 181 -19.04 -11.32 -23.51
CA ARG A 181 -19.71 -12.62 -23.56
C ARG A 181 -18.99 -13.60 -24.46
N THR A 182 -19.25 -14.88 -24.25
CA THR A 182 -18.83 -15.92 -25.20
C THR A 182 -19.63 -15.81 -26.49
N ARG A 183 -19.04 -16.24 -27.60
CA ARG A 183 -19.71 -16.26 -28.91
C ARG A 183 -20.98 -17.10 -28.97
N ASP A 184 -21.10 -18.10 -28.10
CA ASP A 184 -22.30 -18.92 -27.93
C ASP A 184 -23.30 -18.35 -26.91
N SER A 185 -23.03 -17.16 -26.37
CA SER A 185 -23.86 -16.41 -25.41
C SER A 185 -24.15 -17.14 -24.09
N LYS A 186 -23.45 -18.22 -23.75
CA LYS A 186 -23.69 -18.97 -22.51
C LYS A 186 -23.09 -18.32 -21.27
N ILE A 187 -22.04 -17.53 -21.45
CA ILE A 187 -21.33 -16.86 -20.36
C ILE A 187 -21.26 -15.38 -20.71
N GLN A 188 -21.59 -14.54 -19.74
CA GLN A 188 -21.61 -13.09 -19.86
C GLN A 188 -21.14 -12.46 -18.55
N PHE A 189 -20.44 -11.34 -18.67
CA PHE A 189 -20.06 -10.46 -17.57
C PHE A 189 -20.26 -9.00 -17.99
N ASP A 190 -20.54 -8.14 -17.03
CA ASP A 190 -20.26 -6.72 -17.18
C ASP A 190 -18.76 -6.50 -17.48
N ILE A 191 -18.42 -5.53 -18.34
CA ILE A 191 -17.03 -5.33 -18.75
C ILE A 191 -16.13 -4.89 -17.59
N VAL A 192 -16.65 -4.09 -16.65
CA VAL A 192 -15.89 -3.56 -15.52
C VAL A 192 -15.60 -4.69 -14.55
N GLU A 193 -16.58 -5.56 -14.29
CA GLU A 193 -16.37 -6.77 -13.49
C GLU A 193 -15.37 -7.73 -14.16
N ALA A 194 -15.50 -7.96 -15.47
CA ALA A 194 -14.59 -8.83 -16.21
C ALA A 194 -13.14 -8.34 -16.23
N LEU A 195 -12.95 -7.03 -16.25
CA LEU A 195 -11.64 -6.37 -16.15
C LEU A 195 -11.25 -6.07 -14.70
N GLY A 196 -12.09 -6.37 -13.71
CA GLY A 196 -11.95 -5.95 -12.32
C GLY A 196 -10.62 -6.36 -11.71
N SER A 197 -10.14 -7.57 -11.99
CA SER A 197 -8.81 -8.02 -11.51
C SER A 197 -7.62 -7.30 -12.16
N LEU A 198 -7.77 -6.78 -13.39
CA LEU A 198 -6.76 -5.96 -14.05
C LEU A 198 -6.80 -4.52 -13.54
N LEU A 199 -8.00 -3.97 -13.34
CA LEU A 199 -8.23 -2.67 -12.71
C LEU A 199 -7.65 -2.66 -11.29
N SER A 200 -7.90 -3.72 -10.52
CA SER A 200 -7.36 -3.92 -9.17
C SER A 200 -5.83 -3.86 -9.16
N LYS A 201 -5.15 -4.59 -10.05
CA LYS A 201 -3.69 -4.52 -10.18
C LYS A 201 -3.17 -3.14 -10.54
N LEU A 202 -3.94 -2.36 -11.28
CA LEU A 202 -3.56 -1.00 -11.66
C LEU A 202 -3.61 -0.04 -10.46
N VAL A 203 -4.57 -0.22 -9.55
CA VAL A 203 -4.82 0.71 -8.44
C VAL A 203 -4.31 0.24 -7.08
N ALA A 204 -3.95 -1.04 -6.93
CA ALA A 204 -3.65 -1.67 -5.64
C ALA A 204 -2.67 -0.84 -4.79
N ASN A 205 -1.60 -0.35 -5.38
CA ASN A 205 -0.56 0.40 -4.67
C ASN A 205 -0.70 1.93 -4.79
N SER A 206 -1.84 2.43 -5.29
CA SER A 206 -2.03 3.84 -5.65
C SER A 206 -2.65 4.67 -4.53
N PHE A 207 -3.10 4.06 -3.43
CA PHE A 207 -3.67 4.82 -2.32
C PHE A 207 -2.58 5.65 -1.63
N ARG A 208 -2.69 6.98 -1.75
CA ARG A 208 -1.84 7.96 -1.06
C ARG A 208 -2.76 9.03 -0.49
N MET A 209 -2.92 9.04 0.82
CA MET A 209 -3.83 9.95 1.51
C MET A 209 -3.41 11.41 1.39
N MET A 210 -2.09 11.68 1.47
CA MET A 210 -1.54 13.03 1.51
C MET A 210 -0.73 13.36 0.25
N ARG A 211 -0.73 14.64 -0.13
CA ARG A 211 0.26 15.16 -1.07
C ARG A 211 1.64 15.20 -0.41
N PRO A 212 2.72 14.93 -1.15
CA PRO A 212 4.07 15.13 -0.63
C PRO A 212 4.35 16.62 -0.42
N GLU A 213 4.37 17.06 0.84
CA GLU A 213 4.80 18.40 1.25
C GLU A 213 6.22 18.38 1.83
N GLN A 214 6.85 19.55 2.04
CA GLN A 214 8.17 19.64 2.66
C GLN A 214 8.21 18.99 4.05
N HIS A 215 7.13 19.16 4.82
CA HIS A 215 6.90 18.45 6.07
C HIS A 215 5.45 17.94 6.11
N THR A 216 5.29 16.71 6.57
CA THR A 216 3.99 16.10 6.82
C THR A 216 3.98 15.66 8.30
N PRO A 217 3.05 16.15 9.14
CA PRO A 217 2.95 15.72 10.52
C PRO A 217 2.63 14.22 10.62
N ARG A 218 2.89 13.62 11.78
CA ARG A 218 2.26 12.35 12.13
C ARG A 218 0.75 12.57 12.22
N ILE A 219 -0.03 11.81 11.47
CA ILE A 219 -1.50 11.89 11.48
C ILE A 219 -2.04 10.63 12.12
N THR A 220 -2.78 10.79 13.22
CA THR A 220 -3.45 9.70 13.93
C THR A 220 -4.96 9.87 13.82
N ILE A 221 -5.69 8.81 13.50
CA ILE A 221 -7.15 8.75 13.58
C ILE A 221 -7.50 7.68 14.61
N ASP A 222 -8.18 8.08 15.69
CA ASP A 222 -8.37 7.30 16.90
C ASP A 222 -7.03 6.78 17.45
N ARG A 223 -6.69 5.51 17.22
CA ARG A 223 -5.42 4.87 17.62
C ARG A 223 -4.59 4.42 16.42
N LEU A 224 -5.00 4.75 15.20
CA LEU A 224 -4.34 4.36 13.97
C LEU A 224 -3.54 5.53 13.41
N VAL A 225 -2.21 5.39 13.40
CA VAL A 225 -1.33 6.29 12.66
C VAL A 225 -1.48 6.00 11.17
N VAL A 226 -2.10 6.93 10.45
CA VAL A 226 -2.36 6.84 9.00
C VAL A 226 -1.26 7.48 8.16
N ALA A 227 -0.47 8.37 8.76
CA ALA A 227 0.75 8.92 8.17
C ALA A 227 1.80 9.11 9.26
N ARG A 228 3.03 8.66 8.99
CA ARG A 228 4.21 8.93 9.83
C ARG A 228 4.73 10.34 9.55
N GLU A 229 5.28 10.99 10.56
CA GLU A 229 5.96 12.27 10.39
C GLU A 229 7.08 12.12 9.35
N THR A 230 7.05 13.00 8.34
CA THR A 230 7.95 12.91 7.19
C THR A 230 8.46 14.28 6.81
N TRP A 231 9.77 14.37 6.58
CA TRP A 231 10.48 15.52 6.05
C TRP A 231 10.97 15.23 4.63
N ARG A 232 10.99 16.25 3.77
CA ARG A 232 11.43 16.15 2.38
C ARG A 232 12.37 17.30 2.07
N PHE A 233 13.53 16.96 1.51
CA PHE A 233 14.60 17.90 1.18
C PHE A 233 15.06 17.65 -0.25
N ALA A 234 15.49 18.70 -0.96
CA ALA A 234 16.28 18.49 -2.16
C ALA A 234 17.63 17.87 -1.78
N ALA A 235 18.20 17.03 -2.64
CA ALA A 235 19.43 16.31 -2.34
C ALA A 235 20.60 17.28 -2.04
N ASN A 236 20.65 18.43 -2.72
CA ASN A 236 21.65 19.48 -2.51
C ASN A 236 21.45 20.32 -1.23
N GLU A 237 20.29 20.27 -0.58
CA GLU A 237 20.02 20.97 0.68
C GLU A 237 20.61 20.23 1.90
N ILE A 238 21.04 18.97 1.73
CA ILE A 238 21.57 18.15 2.81
C ILE A 238 23.05 18.50 3.05
N PRO A 239 23.39 19.20 4.16
CA PRO A 239 24.62 20.00 4.26
C PRO A 239 25.90 19.19 4.47
N PHE A 240 25.78 17.91 4.84
CA PHE A 240 26.91 17.03 5.13
C PHE A 240 27.20 16.00 4.01
N SER A 241 26.38 15.98 2.95
CA SER A 241 26.54 15.04 1.84
C SER A 241 27.84 15.24 1.04
N ALA A 242 28.33 16.49 0.96
CA ALA A 242 29.55 16.87 0.24
C ALA A 242 30.83 16.88 1.10
N SER A 243 30.71 16.72 2.43
CA SER A 243 31.87 16.77 3.32
C SER A 243 32.82 15.59 3.06
N LYS A 244 34.13 15.87 3.16
CA LYS A 244 35.23 14.90 3.01
C LYS A 244 35.77 14.42 4.36
N HIS A 245 35.23 14.92 5.48
CA HIS A 245 35.71 14.63 6.82
C HIS A 245 34.58 14.00 7.66
N ASP A 246 34.74 12.72 8.00
CA ASP A 246 33.68 11.91 8.62
C ASP A 246 33.17 12.50 9.95
N ALA A 247 34.06 13.04 10.78
CA ALA A 247 33.68 13.67 12.06
C ALA A 247 32.85 14.95 11.87
N GLU A 248 33.20 15.78 10.89
CA GLU A 248 32.45 17.00 10.57
C GLU A 248 31.09 16.65 9.95
N SER A 249 31.04 15.64 9.08
CA SER A 249 29.81 15.10 8.51
C SER A 249 28.86 14.62 9.60
N PHE A 250 29.37 13.88 10.58
CA PHE A 250 28.58 13.37 11.69
C PHE A 250 28.00 14.49 12.57
N LEU A 251 28.82 15.46 12.97
CA LEU A 251 28.36 16.60 13.77
C LEU A 251 27.36 17.48 13.00
N SER A 252 27.58 17.67 11.70
CA SER A 252 26.67 18.41 10.83
C SER A 252 25.32 17.68 10.69
N ALA A 253 25.32 16.36 10.54
CA ALA A 253 24.10 15.56 10.50
C ALA A 253 23.30 15.63 11.81
N GLN A 254 23.98 15.59 12.96
CA GLN A 254 23.36 15.77 14.28
C GLN A 254 22.68 17.14 14.42
N ARG A 255 23.38 18.23 14.06
CA ARG A 255 22.81 19.59 14.09
C ARG A 255 21.64 19.72 13.13
N TRP A 256 21.75 19.15 11.93
CA TRP A 256 20.69 19.17 10.93
C TRP A 256 19.44 18.42 11.40
N ALA A 257 19.60 17.25 12.01
CA ALA A 257 18.50 16.49 12.60
C ALA A 257 17.81 17.29 13.71
N GLN A 258 18.59 17.89 14.62
CA GLN A 258 18.07 18.73 15.70
C GLN A 258 17.32 19.97 15.18
N GLN A 259 17.87 20.66 14.17
CA GLN A 259 17.28 21.84 13.57
C GLN A 259 15.87 21.58 13.00
N HIS A 260 15.66 20.41 12.40
CA HIS A 260 14.37 20.01 11.84
C HIS A 260 13.49 19.21 12.82
N GLY A 261 13.97 19.00 14.06
CA GLY A 261 13.26 18.23 15.08
C GLY A 261 13.17 16.72 14.82
N MET A 262 13.98 16.16 13.90
CA MET A 262 13.91 14.74 13.55
C MET A 262 14.30 13.83 14.74
N PRO A 263 13.60 12.70 14.94
CA PRO A 263 13.99 11.74 15.96
C PRO A 263 15.30 11.05 15.59
N ARG A 264 15.94 10.41 16.58
CA ARG A 264 17.21 9.68 16.38
C ARG A 264 17.11 8.60 15.29
N PHE A 265 16.02 7.84 15.31
CA PHE A 265 15.79 6.71 14.43
C PHE A 265 14.78 7.10 13.34
N VAL A 266 15.22 7.02 12.08
CA VAL A 266 14.43 7.38 10.90
C VAL A 266 14.67 6.37 9.78
N PHE A 267 13.81 6.41 8.78
CA PHE A 267 14.04 5.81 7.48
C PHE A 267 14.20 6.91 6.43
N PHE A 268 15.14 6.76 5.50
CA PHE A 268 15.24 7.64 4.35
C PHE A 268 14.96 6.89 3.03
N LYS A 269 14.40 7.59 2.05
CA LYS A 269 14.17 7.09 0.69
C LYS A 269 14.67 8.13 -0.32
N SER A 270 15.50 7.68 -1.26
CA SER A 270 15.92 8.44 -2.43
C SER A 270 15.18 7.94 -3.67
N PRO A 271 15.13 8.70 -4.78
CA PRO A 271 14.43 8.25 -5.99
C PRO A 271 15.17 7.12 -6.72
N ILE A 272 16.45 6.90 -6.41
CA ILE A 272 17.29 5.88 -7.05
C ILE A 272 17.32 4.55 -6.29
N GLU A 273 16.69 4.49 -5.10
CA GLU A 273 16.60 3.29 -4.27
C GLU A 273 15.15 2.75 -4.25
N VAL A 274 15.00 1.43 -4.34
CA VAL A 274 13.68 0.79 -4.38
C VAL A 274 12.97 0.84 -3.03
N LYS A 275 13.73 0.63 -1.94
CA LYS A 275 13.20 0.53 -0.57
C LYS A 275 13.82 1.60 0.34
N PRO A 276 13.06 2.09 1.34
CA PRO A 276 13.63 2.94 2.38
C PRO A 276 14.75 2.23 3.14
N SER A 277 15.72 3.01 3.60
CA SER A 277 16.86 2.53 4.38
C SER A 277 16.83 3.13 5.79
N TYR A 278 17.17 2.32 6.78
CA TYR A 278 17.27 2.75 8.18
C TYR A 278 18.44 3.71 8.39
N LEU A 279 18.24 4.71 9.25
CA LEU A 279 19.24 5.67 9.68
C LEU A 279 19.11 5.91 11.18
N ASP A 280 20.18 5.62 11.92
CA ASP A 280 20.40 6.09 13.29
C ASP A 280 21.34 7.29 13.23
N PHE A 281 20.83 8.49 13.53
CA PHE A 281 21.65 9.70 13.55
C PHE A 281 22.82 9.60 14.54
N ALA A 282 22.70 8.82 15.62
CA ALA A 282 23.77 8.62 16.60
C ALA A 282 24.87 7.63 16.15
N SER A 283 24.73 7.02 14.97
CA SER A 283 25.73 6.12 14.42
C SER A 283 26.49 6.78 13.26
N PRO A 284 27.80 7.03 13.39
CA PRO A 284 28.62 7.57 12.31
C PRO A 284 28.56 6.74 11.02
N ILE A 285 28.42 5.42 11.15
CA ILE A 285 28.35 4.49 10.01
C ILE A 285 27.06 4.73 9.22
N TYR A 286 25.90 4.80 9.89
CA TYR A 286 24.63 5.05 9.21
C TYR A 286 24.56 6.45 8.60
N VAL A 287 25.14 7.46 9.27
CA VAL A 287 25.24 8.82 8.73
C VAL A 287 26.11 8.87 7.47
N ASP A 288 27.26 8.19 7.46
CA ASP A 288 28.12 8.09 6.27
C ASP A 288 27.40 7.37 5.11
N MET A 289 26.69 6.27 5.39
CA MET A 289 25.86 5.57 4.39
C MET A 289 24.78 6.49 3.81
N PHE A 290 24.09 7.27 4.64
CA PHE A 290 23.11 8.25 4.18
C PHE A 290 23.75 9.33 3.31
N ALA A 291 24.87 9.90 3.74
CA ALA A 291 25.61 10.92 2.99
C ALA A 291 26.04 10.41 1.60
N LYS A 292 26.53 9.16 1.52
CA LYS A 292 26.89 8.50 0.26
C LYS A 292 25.69 8.26 -0.64
N ALA A 293 24.53 7.88 -0.08
CA ALA A 293 23.30 7.71 -0.85
C ALA A 293 22.83 9.03 -1.47
N VAL A 294 22.87 10.13 -0.70
CA VAL A 294 22.55 11.47 -1.19
C VAL A 294 23.55 11.91 -2.28
N ARG A 295 24.85 11.70 -2.05
CA ARG A 295 25.89 12.01 -3.05
C ARG A 295 25.67 11.27 -4.36
N ARG A 296 25.30 9.99 -4.31
CA ARG A 296 24.98 9.20 -5.50
C ARG A 296 23.82 9.79 -6.31
N VAL A 297 22.81 10.36 -5.66
CA VAL A 297 21.71 11.07 -6.33
C VAL A 297 22.22 12.31 -7.06
N ILE A 298 23.06 13.11 -6.39
CA ILE A 298 23.67 14.31 -6.97
C ILE A 298 24.58 13.94 -8.15
N ASP A 299 25.43 12.92 -8.00
CA ASP A 299 26.37 12.45 -9.02
C ASP A 299 25.66 11.91 -10.29
N GLN A 300 24.40 11.46 -10.15
CA GLN A 300 23.54 11.09 -11.28
C GLN A 300 22.86 12.30 -11.96
N GLY A 301 23.22 13.52 -11.57
CA GLY A 301 22.67 14.75 -12.15
C GLY A 301 21.28 15.11 -11.62
N LEU A 302 20.92 14.64 -10.42
CA LEU A 302 19.61 14.89 -9.80
C LEU A 302 19.72 15.73 -8.49
N PRO A 303 20.34 16.92 -8.50
CA PRO A 303 20.58 17.70 -7.27
C PRO A 303 19.29 18.17 -6.58
N GLU A 304 18.24 18.43 -7.35
CA GLU A 304 16.93 18.88 -6.85
C GLU A 304 15.98 17.71 -6.54
N ALA A 305 16.44 16.46 -6.70
CA ALA A 305 15.61 15.32 -6.40
C ALA A 305 15.28 15.24 -4.91
N THR A 306 14.02 14.92 -4.61
CA THR A 306 13.54 14.81 -3.24
C THR A 306 14.11 13.58 -2.53
N ILE A 307 14.75 13.83 -1.39
CA ILE A 307 15.09 12.82 -0.37
C ILE A 307 14.02 12.91 0.71
N SER A 308 13.29 11.82 0.92
CA SER A 308 12.30 11.71 1.98
C SER A 308 12.93 11.08 3.22
N VAL A 309 12.73 11.68 4.38
CA VAL A 309 13.09 11.13 5.69
C VAL A 309 11.81 10.99 6.50
N SER A 310 11.54 9.81 7.03
CA SER A 310 10.33 9.52 7.82
C SER A 310 10.74 8.96 9.17
N GLU A 311 10.00 9.32 10.22
CA GLU A 311 10.25 8.76 11.55
C GLU A 311 10.19 7.23 11.58
N MET A 312 11.00 6.61 12.43
CA MET A 312 10.84 5.19 12.75
C MET A 312 9.66 5.03 13.72
N LEU A 313 8.58 4.42 13.23
CA LEU A 313 7.42 4.07 14.05
C LEU A 313 6.89 2.68 13.64
N PRO A 314 6.80 1.70 14.55
CA PRO A 314 7.16 1.73 15.97
C PRO A 314 8.64 2.09 16.24
N ALA A 315 8.90 2.83 17.32
CA ALA A 315 10.27 3.07 17.79
C ALA A 315 10.87 1.78 18.39
N PRO A 316 12.20 1.66 18.57
CA PRO A 316 12.82 0.43 19.08
C PRO A 316 12.28 -0.05 20.44
N ASP A 317 11.88 0.87 21.31
CA ASP A 317 11.27 0.61 22.62
C ASP A 317 9.75 0.33 22.55
N GLN A 318 9.17 0.37 21.35
CA GLN A 318 7.76 0.13 21.06
C GLN A 318 7.54 -1.15 20.23
N VAL A 319 8.54 -2.03 20.19
CA VAL A 319 8.48 -3.32 19.51
C VAL A 319 7.96 -4.38 20.48
N TRP A 320 6.64 -4.57 20.49
CA TRP A 320 5.93 -5.35 21.50
C TRP A 320 6.16 -6.86 21.45
N LEU A 321 6.46 -7.41 20.26
CA LEU A 321 6.51 -8.86 20.05
C LEU A 321 7.86 -9.40 20.55
N ALA A 322 7.82 -10.13 21.66
CA ALA A 322 8.97 -10.83 22.20
C ALA A 322 8.82 -12.35 22.04
N ASP A 323 9.95 -13.04 21.82
CA ASP A 323 9.99 -14.50 21.96
C ASP A 323 10.17 -14.95 23.42
N ALA A 324 10.27 -16.27 23.63
CA ALA A 324 10.46 -16.85 24.95
C ALA A 324 11.77 -16.45 25.63
N GLU A 325 12.78 -16.01 24.86
CA GLU A 325 14.06 -15.50 25.39
C GLU A 325 14.03 -13.98 25.62
N GLY A 326 12.90 -13.32 25.39
CA GLY A 326 12.74 -11.87 25.56
C GLY A 326 13.34 -11.03 24.43
N ARG A 327 13.70 -11.64 23.29
CA ARG A 327 14.18 -10.89 22.12
C ARG A 327 13.00 -10.27 21.41
N GLN A 328 13.10 -8.98 21.10
CA GLN A 328 12.03 -8.21 20.45
C GLN A 328 12.15 -8.23 18.92
N TYR A 329 11.00 -8.31 18.24
CA TYR A 329 10.91 -8.41 16.79
C TYR A 329 9.94 -7.39 16.21
N ALA A 330 10.41 -6.62 15.23
CA ALA A 330 9.52 -5.84 14.39
C ALA A 330 8.52 -6.80 13.72
N SER A 331 7.24 -6.53 13.88
CA SER A 331 6.16 -7.37 13.38
C SER A 331 5.11 -6.52 12.68
N GLU A 332 4.52 -7.09 11.63
CA GLU A 332 3.48 -6.48 10.83
C GLU A 332 2.35 -7.49 10.64
N ILE A 333 1.13 -7.04 10.86
CA ILE A 333 -0.08 -7.82 10.70
C ILE A 333 -0.65 -7.48 9.32
N ARG A 334 -0.90 -8.52 8.54
CA ARG A 334 -1.59 -8.43 7.25
C ARG A 334 -3.08 -8.61 7.48
N ILE A 335 -3.86 -7.57 7.17
CA ILE A 335 -5.31 -7.53 7.40
C ILE A 335 -5.99 -7.38 6.04
N VAL A 336 -7.16 -7.99 5.89
CA VAL A 336 -8.09 -7.74 4.78
C VAL A 336 -9.40 -7.26 5.40
N GLY A 337 -9.80 -6.04 5.08
CA GLY A 337 -11.13 -5.50 5.36
C GLY A 337 -12.01 -5.63 4.13
N LEU A 338 -13.27 -6.03 4.33
CA LEU A 338 -14.30 -6.03 3.30
C LEU A 338 -15.25 -4.87 3.55
N ASP A 339 -15.41 -3.99 2.55
CA ASP A 339 -16.44 -2.97 2.58
C ASP A 339 -17.81 -3.60 2.33
N LEU A 340 -18.63 -3.65 3.38
CA LEU A 340 -19.99 -4.17 3.34
C LEU A 340 -21.01 -3.17 2.80
N SER A 341 -20.58 -1.95 2.47
CA SER A 341 -21.46 -0.94 1.89
C SER A 341 -21.89 -1.38 0.48
N ASN A 342 -23.13 -1.84 0.40
CA ASN A 342 -23.82 -2.28 -0.81
C ASN A 342 -23.17 -3.44 -1.59
N TYR A 343 -23.40 -4.66 -1.11
CA TYR A 343 -23.76 -5.77 -2.01
C TYR A 343 -25.05 -5.39 -2.74
N ALA A 344 -24.94 -4.64 -3.84
CA ALA A 344 -26.03 -4.57 -4.79
C ALA A 344 -26.08 -5.92 -5.49
N SER A 345 -26.83 -6.86 -4.91
CA SER A 345 -27.43 -7.94 -5.67
C SER A 345 -28.30 -7.32 -6.76
N SER A 346 -27.76 -7.26 -7.97
CA SER A 346 -28.53 -7.16 -9.21
C SER A 346 -27.79 -7.91 -10.30
#